data_AF-A0A7V4HBG3-F1
#
_entry.id   AF-A0A7V4HBG3-F1
#
_cell.length_a   1.000
_cell.length_b   1.000
_cell.length_c   1.000
_cell.angle_alpha   90.00
_cell.angle_beta   90.00
_cell.angle_gamma   90.00
#
_symmetry.space_group_name_H-M   'P 1'
#
loop_
_entity.id
_entity.type
_entity.pdbx_description
1 polymer ?
#
loop_
_entity_poly.entity_id
_entity_poly.type
_entity_poly.pdbx_seq_one_letter_code
_entity_poly.pdbx_strand_id
1 'polypeptide(L)'
;MKELIFLCRKIALVHLRRKASTGRLLHEISSMPLDDLAIDCIADLFQRDCKGNIVQIRSYFEGLPVKKMSDEDILSHLRRLIFSRVNQSIFRINNEIDPSLGKIIRNIKLAIQTLHNFDIKDRFGENCIVPSNCVSLEHLPVVENTDLERALRKSANGSESIPEMLAILSRYLREQEEHSRILSLTMTALIFRSIYADRSEYNTDEIQAEDQFIVGDAKSIIHDVCLKIKSGMGMKYASKKNIDLETLGKYFDVIEDNLYQTIINRDGEKFSFFECMKLVMPGVEKEEYCKRHKSRIEYLHRITQKSVIKELKKNI
;
A
#
# COMPACT_ATOMS: atom_id res chain seq x y z
N MET A 1 -28.50 -16.41 6.42
CA MET A 1 -27.92 -15.07 6.63
C MET A 1 -27.31 -14.89 8.01
N LYS A 2 -28.08 -15.09 9.10
CA LYS A 2 -27.58 -14.98 10.48
C LYS A 2 -26.37 -15.89 10.76
N GLU A 3 -26.40 -17.13 10.25
CA GLU A 3 -25.29 -18.08 10.37
C GLU A 3 -24.01 -17.62 9.66
N LEU A 4 -24.12 -17.02 8.48
CA LEU A 4 -22.97 -16.49 7.75
C LEU A 4 -22.35 -15.31 8.49
N ILE A 5 -23.16 -14.40 9.02
CA ILE A 5 -22.69 -13.27 9.85
C ILE A 5 -21.97 -13.81 11.09
N PHE A 6 -22.55 -14.80 11.76
CA PHE A 6 -21.95 -15.44 12.93
C PHE A 6 -20.60 -16.09 12.62
N LEU A 7 -20.50 -16.82 11.50
CA LEU A 7 -19.24 -17.40 11.04
C LEU A 7 -18.20 -16.31 10.76
N CYS A 8 -18.58 -15.25 10.04
CA CYS A 8 -17.67 -14.15 9.70
C CYS A 8 -17.17 -13.42 10.94
N ARG A 9 -18.07 -13.14 11.90
CA ARG A 9 -17.72 -12.55 13.20
C ARG A 9 -16.74 -13.43 13.96
N LYS A 10 -16.96 -14.75 14.01
CA LYS A 10 -16.02 -15.68 14.68
C LYS A 10 -14.64 -15.65 14.05
N ILE A 11 -14.56 -15.64 12.72
CA ILE A 11 -13.27 -15.57 12.01
C ILE A 11 -12.57 -14.24 12.31
N ALA A 12 -13.30 -13.11 12.26
CA ALA A 12 -12.77 -11.79 12.58
C ALA A 12 -12.28 -11.70 14.03
N LEU A 13 -13.07 -12.20 14.98
CA LEU A 13 -12.74 -12.21 16.39
C LEU A 13 -11.48 -13.03 16.70
N VAL A 14 -11.34 -14.22 16.10
CA VAL A 14 -10.12 -15.04 16.26
C VAL A 14 -8.90 -14.28 15.72
N HIS A 15 -9.04 -13.60 14.59
CA HIS A 15 -7.96 -12.78 14.03
C HIS A 15 -7.59 -11.62 14.94
N LEU A 16 -8.58 -10.88 15.45
CA LEU A 16 -8.39 -9.77 16.39
C LEU A 16 -7.74 -10.22 17.69
N ARG A 17 -8.18 -11.34 18.28
CA ARG A 17 -7.58 -11.90 19.50
C ARG A 17 -6.11 -12.25 19.30
N ARG A 18 -5.75 -12.84 18.14
CA ARG A 18 -4.36 -13.13 17.80
C ARG A 18 -3.53 -11.86 17.65
N LYS A 19 -4.10 -10.79 17.06
CA LYS A 19 -3.43 -9.49 16.96
C LYS A 19 -3.27 -8.85 18.35
N ALA A 20 -4.29 -8.91 19.20
CA ALA A 20 -4.24 -8.40 20.56
C ALA A 20 -3.16 -9.11 21.40
N SER A 21 -3.12 -10.45 21.36
CA SER A 21 -2.17 -11.24 22.13
C SER A 21 -0.70 -11.05 21.70
N THR A 22 -0.48 -10.59 20.47
CA THR A 22 0.86 -10.30 19.92
C THR A 22 1.21 -8.81 20.02
N GLY A 23 0.41 -8.00 20.72
CA GLY A 23 0.63 -6.55 20.85
C GLY A 23 0.48 -5.77 19.53
N ARG A 24 -0.29 -6.30 18.57
CA ARG A 24 -0.52 -5.71 17.24
C ARG A 24 -1.75 -4.80 17.16
N LEU A 25 -2.39 -4.52 18.30
CA LEU A 25 -3.47 -3.56 18.44
C LEU A 25 -2.98 -2.44 19.37
N LEU A 26 -3.27 -1.19 19.02
CA LEU A 26 -3.07 -0.07 19.94
C LEU A 26 -3.86 -0.29 21.23
N HIS A 27 -3.35 0.23 22.34
CA HIS A 27 -3.97 0.07 23.66
C HIS A 27 -5.41 0.63 23.67
N GLU A 28 -5.64 1.72 22.95
CA GLU A 28 -6.93 2.35 22.76
C GLU A 28 -7.92 1.41 22.05
N ILE A 29 -7.46 0.62 21.07
CA ILE A 29 -8.27 -0.41 20.41
C ILE A 29 -8.53 -1.59 21.35
N SER A 30 -7.56 -1.92 22.20
CA SER A 30 -7.70 -2.99 23.20
C SER A 30 -8.73 -2.68 24.29
N SER A 31 -9.07 -1.40 24.47
CA SER A 31 -10.09 -0.96 25.43
C SER A 31 -11.53 -1.18 24.95
N MET A 32 -11.75 -1.41 23.65
CA MET A 32 -13.05 -1.79 23.11
C MET A 32 -13.28 -3.31 23.24
N PRO A 33 -14.51 -3.77 23.48
CA PRO A 33 -14.84 -5.18 23.39
C PRO A 33 -14.49 -5.71 21.99
N LEU A 34 -13.53 -6.64 21.90
CA LEU A 34 -13.09 -7.20 20.60
C LEU A 34 -14.23 -7.84 19.81
N ASP A 35 -15.29 -8.27 20.49
CA ASP A 35 -16.51 -8.79 19.90
C ASP A 35 -17.31 -7.74 19.12
N ASP A 36 -17.38 -6.51 19.63
CA ASP A 36 -18.04 -5.39 18.96
C ASP A 36 -17.17 -4.88 17.82
N LEU A 37 -15.86 -4.77 18.06
CA LEU A 37 -14.90 -4.45 17.01
C LEU A 37 -14.92 -5.46 15.86
N ALA A 38 -15.12 -6.76 16.15
CA ALA A 38 -15.25 -7.79 15.12
C ALA A 38 -16.50 -7.58 14.26
N ILE A 39 -17.61 -7.08 14.83
CA ILE A 39 -18.83 -6.73 14.10
C ILE A 39 -18.57 -5.52 13.21
N ASP A 40 -17.97 -4.46 13.75
CA ASP A 40 -17.65 -3.25 12.98
C ASP A 40 -16.72 -3.55 11.81
N CYS A 41 -15.70 -4.39 12.02
CA CYS A 41 -14.76 -4.78 10.97
C CYS A 41 -15.44 -5.47 9.77
N ILE A 42 -16.56 -6.16 9.98
CA ILE A 42 -17.25 -6.93 8.93
C ILE A 42 -18.55 -6.26 8.48
N ALA A 43 -18.99 -5.18 9.13
CA ALA A 43 -20.30 -4.56 8.88
C ALA A 43 -20.47 -4.20 7.40
N ASP A 44 -19.45 -3.57 6.81
CA ASP A 44 -19.43 -3.16 5.40
C ASP A 44 -19.59 -4.33 4.42
N LEU A 45 -19.12 -5.54 4.79
CA LEU A 45 -19.30 -6.72 3.94
C LEU A 45 -20.77 -7.09 3.76
N PHE A 46 -21.62 -6.76 4.73
CA PHE A 46 -23.04 -7.07 4.73
C PHE A 46 -23.92 -5.89 4.35
N GLN A 47 -23.33 -4.76 3.96
CA GLN A 47 -24.05 -3.62 3.41
C GLN A 47 -24.84 -4.06 2.17
N ARG A 48 -26.10 -3.63 2.10
CA ARG A 48 -27.01 -3.94 1.01
C ARG A 48 -27.19 -2.76 0.08
N ASP A 49 -27.30 -3.03 -1.21
CA ASP A 49 -27.76 -2.02 -2.17
C ASP A 49 -29.27 -1.73 -2.01
N CYS A 50 -29.78 -0.77 -2.79
CA CYS A 50 -31.20 -0.44 -2.85
C CYS A 50 -32.11 -1.60 -3.29
N LYS A 51 -31.53 -2.69 -3.81
CA LYS A 51 -32.22 -3.92 -4.23
C LYS A 51 -32.05 -5.05 -3.21
N GLY A 52 -31.41 -4.80 -2.08
CA GLY A 52 -31.20 -5.78 -1.01
C GLY A 52 -30.01 -6.74 -1.22
N ASN A 53 -29.16 -6.54 -2.24
CA ASN A 53 -28.02 -7.40 -2.54
C ASN A 53 -26.79 -7.06 -1.69
N ILE A 54 -26.05 -8.09 -1.29
CA ILE A 54 -24.78 -7.95 -0.56
C ILE A 54 -23.64 -7.74 -1.57
N VAL A 55 -23.37 -6.49 -1.90
CA VAL A 55 -22.50 -6.12 -3.03
C VAL A 55 -21.05 -6.55 -2.80
N GLN A 56 -20.51 -6.32 -1.62
CA GLN A 56 -19.08 -6.53 -1.37
C GLN A 56 -18.66 -8.00 -1.41
N ILE A 57 -19.42 -8.88 -0.74
CA ILE A 57 -19.17 -10.33 -0.77
C ILE A 57 -19.35 -10.84 -2.20
N ARG A 58 -20.41 -10.43 -2.90
CA ARG A 58 -20.62 -10.84 -4.30
C ARG A 58 -19.46 -10.42 -5.19
N SER A 59 -19.04 -9.15 -5.12
CA SER A 59 -17.95 -8.61 -5.93
C SER A 59 -16.64 -9.39 -5.72
N TYR A 60 -16.35 -9.82 -4.49
CA TYR A 60 -15.18 -10.65 -4.21
C TYR A 60 -15.24 -12.03 -4.88
N PHE A 61 -16.41 -12.70 -4.83
CA PHE A 61 -16.58 -14.06 -5.34
C PHE A 61 -16.96 -14.14 -6.83
N GLU A 62 -17.39 -13.04 -7.45
CA GLU A 62 -17.85 -13.01 -8.85
C GLU A 62 -16.78 -13.46 -9.85
N GLY A 63 -15.50 -13.16 -9.56
CA GLY A 63 -14.37 -13.61 -10.38
C GLY A 63 -13.89 -15.04 -10.11
N LEU A 64 -14.52 -15.76 -9.17
CA LEU A 64 -14.07 -17.09 -8.74
C LEU A 64 -15.03 -18.18 -9.25
N PRO A 65 -14.52 -19.36 -9.64
CA PRO A 65 -15.35 -20.47 -10.08
C PRO A 65 -15.98 -21.20 -8.89
N VAL A 66 -16.72 -20.48 -8.03
CA VAL A 66 -17.23 -20.96 -6.73
C VAL A 66 -17.93 -22.32 -6.81
N LYS A 67 -18.71 -22.55 -7.88
CA LYS A 67 -19.42 -23.83 -8.09
C LYS A 67 -18.51 -25.05 -8.30
N LYS A 68 -17.24 -24.83 -8.64
CA LYS A 68 -16.22 -25.87 -8.87
C LYS A 68 -15.22 -25.98 -7.73
N MET A 69 -15.34 -25.13 -6.71
CA MET A 69 -14.41 -25.09 -5.59
C MET A 69 -14.87 -26.04 -4.49
N SER A 70 -13.91 -26.57 -3.73
CA SER A 70 -14.22 -27.29 -2.50
C SER A 70 -14.71 -26.32 -1.42
N ASP A 71 -15.43 -26.83 -0.42
CA ASP A 71 -15.84 -26.03 0.75
C ASP A 71 -14.63 -25.45 1.49
N GLU A 72 -13.51 -26.18 1.50
CA GLU A 72 -12.24 -25.72 2.10
C GLU A 72 -11.66 -24.51 1.37
N ASP A 73 -11.68 -24.53 0.02
CA ASP A 73 -11.22 -23.42 -0.80
C ASP A 73 -12.11 -22.19 -0.61
N ILE A 74 -13.44 -22.39 -0.59
CA ILE A 74 -14.41 -21.32 -0.35
C ILE A 74 -14.16 -20.70 1.03
N LEU A 75 -13.94 -21.53 2.06
CA LEU A 75 -13.63 -21.06 3.41
C LEU A 75 -12.28 -20.33 3.48
N SER A 76 -11.27 -20.77 2.74
CA SER A 76 -9.97 -20.10 2.64
C SER A 76 -10.12 -18.69 2.04
N HIS A 77 -10.90 -18.57 0.98
CA HIS A 77 -11.24 -17.28 0.36
C HIS A 77 -12.05 -16.37 1.29
N LEU A 78 -13.03 -16.93 2.01
CA LEU A 78 -13.80 -16.19 2.99
C LEU A 78 -12.91 -15.67 4.13
N ARG A 79 -12.00 -16.49 4.66
CA ARG A 79 -11.01 -16.06 5.66
C ARG A 79 -10.14 -14.93 5.15
N ARG A 80 -9.63 -15.04 3.91
CA ARG A 80 -8.82 -13.99 3.27
C ARG A 80 -9.59 -12.67 3.16
N LEU A 81 -10.85 -12.70 2.74
CA LEU A 81 -11.70 -11.52 2.66
C LEU A 81 -11.89 -10.87 4.04
N ILE A 82 -12.21 -11.68 5.06
CA ILE A 82 -12.44 -11.19 6.42
C ILE A 82 -11.16 -10.60 7.02
N PHE A 83 -10.02 -11.28 6.88
CA PHE A 83 -8.74 -10.77 7.39
C PHE A 83 -8.35 -9.46 6.72
N SER A 84 -8.57 -9.33 5.41
CA SER A 84 -8.37 -8.07 4.71
C SER A 84 -9.21 -6.93 5.31
N ARG A 85 -10.49 -7.18 5.61
CA ARG A 85 -11.38 -6.19 6.22
C ARG A 85 -11.00 -5.84 7.66
N VAL A 86 -10.59 -6.83 8.45
CA VAL A 86 -10.08 -6.59 9.81
C VAL A 86 -8.82 -5.72 9.76
N ASN A 87 -7.86 -6.04 8.88
CA ASN A 87 -6.64 -5.25 8.74
C ASN A 87 -6.92 -3.82 8.24
N GLN A 88 -7.85 -3.64 7.30
CA GLN A 88 -8.30 -2.32 6.87
C GLN A 88 -8.92 -1.52 8.01
N SER A 89 -9.75 -2.16 8.83
CA SER A 89 -10.40 -1.52 9.97
C SER A 89 -9.41 -1.14 11.06
N ILE A 90 -8.46 -2.03 11.40
CA ILE A 90 -7.35 -1.72 12.31
C ILE A 90 -6.56 -0.52 11.79
N PHE A 91 -6.21 -0.52 10.51
CA PHE A 91 -5.50 0.61 9.89
C PHE A 91 -6.31 1.90 9.98
N ARG A 92 -7.60 1.87 9.64
CA ARG A 92 -8.50 3.03 9.72
C ARG A 92 -8.54 3.60 11.14
N ILE A 93 -8.82 2.74 12.13
CA ILE A 93 -8.92 3.15 13.54
C ILE A 93 -7.59 3.73 14.02
N ASN A 94 -6.47 3.07 13.72
CA ASN A 94 -5.16 3.60 14.11
C ASN A 94 -4.89 4.97 13.45
N ASN A 95 -5.31 5.18 12.20
CA ASN A 95 -5.10 6.45 11.48
C ASN A 95 -6.06 7.55 11.95
N GLU A 96 -7.24 7.20 12.45
CA GLU A 96 -8.18 8.12 13.10
C GLU A 96 -7.66 8.57 14.48
N ILE A 97 -7.08 7.64 15.25
CA ILE A 97 -6.46 7.92 16.56
C ILE A 97 -5.17 8.72 16.38
N ASP A 98 -4.35 8.32 15.40
CA ASP A 98 -3.03 8.89 15.17
C ASP A 98 -2.73 9.02 13.67
N PRO A 99 -2.94 10.21 13.08
CA PRO A 99 -2.64 10.48 11.69
C PRO A 99 -1.15 10.32 11.32
N SER A 100 -0.23 10.33 12.30
CA SER A 100 1.20 10.14 12.04
C SER A 100 1.52 8.72 11.55
N LEU A 101 0.73 7.71 11.95
CA LEU A 101 0.94 6.33 11.52
C LEU A 101 0.75 6.17 10.01
N GLY A 102 -0.28 6.80 9.44
CA GLY A 102 -0.50 6.81 7.99
C GLY A 102 0.70 7.40 7.24
N LYS A 103 1.31 8.45 7.79
CA LYS A 103 2.52 9.09 7.24
C LYS A 103 3.73 8.15 7.29
N ILE A 104 3.98 7.51 8.43
CA ILE A 104 5.09 6.56 8.58
C ILE A 104 4.94 5.41 7.58
N ILE A 105 3.74 4.83 7.45
CA ILE A 105 3.46 3.75 6.48
C ILE A 105 3.72 4.21 5.04
N ARG A 106 3.31 5.43 4.70
CA ARG A 106 3.56 6.02 3.38
C ARG A 106 5.06 6.16 3.10
N ASN A 107 5.81 6.73 4.05
CA ASN A 107 7.26 6.92 3.91
C ASN A 107 8.00 5.59 3.83
N ILE A 108 7.56 4.57 4.58
CA ILE A 108 8.11 3.21 4.44
C ILE A 108 7.89 2.69 3.02
N LYS A 109 6.67 2.78 2.47
CA LYS A 109 6.37 2.31 1.10
C LYS A 109 7.21 3.05 0.05
N LEU A 110 7.42 4.35 0.20
CA LEU A 110 8.25 5.17 -0.67
C LEU A 110 9.72 4.75 -0.61
N ALA A 111 10.27 4.61 0.59
CA ALA A 111 11.64 4.18 0.80
C ALA A 111 11.87 2.77 0.25
N ILE A 112 10.94 1.84 0.44
CA ILE A 112 11.03 0.48 -0.12
C ILE A 112 11.09 0.49 -1.65
N GLN A 113 10.21 1.28 -2.29
CA GLN A 113 10.21 1.40 -3.76
C GLN A 113 11.51 2.00 -4.31
N THR A 114 12.12 2.89 -3.54
CA THR A 114 13.33 3.61 -3.95
C THR A 114 14.58 2.78 -3.73
N LEU A 115 14.74 2.21 -2.53
CA LEU A 115 15.95 1.52 -2.10
C LEU A 115 16.01 0.07 -2.57
N HIS A 116 14.86 -0.56 -2.85
CA HIS A 116 14.74 -2.00 -3.17
C HIS A 116 15.42 -2.90 -2.12
N ASN A 117 15.46 -2.46 -0.87
CA ASN A 117 15.97 -3.23 0.26
C ASN A 117 14.91 -4.20 0.81
N PHE A 118 13.63 -3.96 0.50
CA PHE A 118 12.50 -4.83 0.79
C PHE A 118 11.59 -5.02 -0.43
N ASP A 119 10.84 -6.12 -0.42
CA ASP A 119 9.71 -6.39 -1.29
C ASP A 119 8.41 -6.34 -0.47
N ILE A 120 7.33 -5.83 -1.06
CA ILE A 120 5.99 -5.86 -0.45
C ILE A 120 5.23 -7.08 -1.00
N LYS A 121 4.68 -7.90 -0.12
CA LYS A 121 3.87 -9.09 -0.45
C LYS A 121 2.51 -9.03 0.26
N ASP A 122 1.45 -9.46 -0.42
CA ASP A 122 0.16 -9.73 0.22
C ASP A 122 0.19 -11.13 0.85
N ARG A 123 0.05 -11.21 2.18
CA ARG A 123 -0.15 -12.49 2.89
C ARG A 123 -1.49 -12.44 3.60
N PHE A 124 -2.44 -13.23 3.11
CA PHE A 124 -3.78 -13.37 3.70
C PHE A 124 -4.52 -12.04 3.87
N GLY A 125 -4.39 -11.11 2.92
CA GLY A 125 -5.02 -9.79 2.98
C GLY A 125 -4.28 -8.77 3.84
N GLU A 126 -3.03 -9.06 4.22
CA GLU A 126 -2.13 -8.16 4.92
C GLU A 126 -0.91 -7.83 4.05
N ASN A 127 -0.57 -6.54 3.94
CA ASN A 127 0.68 -6.13 3.32
C ASN A 127 1.84 -6.41 4.28
N CYS A 128 2.75 -7.28 3.86
CA CYS A 128 3.97 -7.62 4.56
C CYS A 128 5.19 -7.14 3.78
N ILE A 129 6.27 -6.87 4.50
CA ILE A 129 7.59 -6.55 3.95
C ILE A 129 8.55 -7.72 4.17
N VAL A 130 9.43 -7.96 3.20
CA VAL A 130 10.48 -8.98 3.21
C VAL A 130 11.77 -8.37 2.70
N PRO A 131 12.93 -8.57 3.36
CA PRO A 131 14.20 -8.11 2.82
C PRO A 131 14.45 -8.68 1.42
N SER A 132 14.72 -7.83 0.43
CA SER A 132 14.98 -8.26 -0.95
C SER A 132 16.27 -9.08 -1.02
N ASN A 133 16.36 -10.00 -1.98
CA ASN A 133 17.53 -10.88 -2.15
C ASN A 133 17.89 -11.65 -0.86
N CYS A 134 16.88 -12.03 -0.06
CA CYS A 134 17.06 -12.78 1.18
C CYS A 134 15.99 -13.89 1.27
N VAL A 135 16.37 -15.05 1.81
CA VAL A 135 15.41 -16.13 2.08
C VAL A 135 14.47 -15.67 3.20
N SER A 136 13.16 -15.75 2.98
CA SER A 136 12.14 -15.21 3.91
C SER A 136 11.98 -15.99 5.21
N LEU A 137 12.53 -17.21 5.30
CA LEU A 137 12.41 -18.11 6.45
C LEU A 137 10.95 -18.32 6.89
N GLU A 138 10.04 -18.56 5.94
CA GLU A 138 8.59 -18.63 6.23
C GLU A 138 8.18 -19.78 7.14
N HIS A 139 9.05 -20.77 7.29
CA HIS A 139 8.85 -21.94 8.16
C HIS A 139 9.10 -21.63 9.65
N LEU A 140 9.74 -20.50 9.96
CA LEU A 140 10.05 -20.07 11.33
C LEU A 140 8.93 -19.22 11.93
N PRO A 141 8.83 -19.14 13.27
CA PRO A 141 7.87 -18.26 13.93
C PRO A 141 8.15 -16.79 13.61
N VAL A 142 7.10 -15.96 13.62
CA VAL A 142 7.27 -14.51 13.48
C VAL A 142 7.87 -13.96 14.77
N VAL A 143 8.82 -13.04 14.67
CA VAL A 143 9.38 -12.34 15.84
C VAL A 143 8.29 -11.61 16.62
N GLU A 144 8.33 -11.70 17.95
CA GLU A 144 7.44 -10.95 18.82
C GLU A 144 7.77 -9.45 18.75
N ASN A 145 6.73 -8.62 18.79
CA ASN A 145 6.89 -7.19 18.52
C ASN A 145 7.74 -6.48 19.57
N THR A 146 7.59 -6.88 20.83
CA THR A 146 8.37 -6.35 21.95
C THR A 146 9.86 -6.68 21.80
N ASP A 147 10.18 -7.85 21.25
CA ASP A 147 11.55 -8.27 21.01
C ASP A 147 12.15 -7.57 19.78
N LEU A 148 11.37 -7.44 18.70
CA LEU A 148 11.77 -6.67 17.52
C LEU A 148 12.01 -5.20 17.88
N GLU A 149 11.08 -4.57 18.58
CA GLU A 149 11.22 -3.19 19.04
C GLU A 149 12.46 -3.02 19.93
N ARG A 150 12.66 -3.92 20.90
CA ARG A 150 13.86 -3.90 21.76
C ARG A 150 15.14 -4.04 20.95
N ALA A 151 15.16 -4.90 19.93
CA ALA A 151 16.32 -5.08 19.07
C ALA A 151 16.61 -3.83 18.23
N LEU A 152 15.58 -3.20 17.64
CA LEU A 152 15.75 -1.96 16.90
C LEU A 152 16.21 -0.82 17.80
N ARG A 153 15.67 -0.68 19.01
CA ARG A 153 16.10 0.35 19.98
C ARG A 153 17.56 0.23 20.43
N LYS A 154 18.17 -0.95 20.33
CA LYS A 154 19.61 -1.11 20.59
C LYS A 154 20.49 -0.51 19.49
N SER A 155 19.94 -0.40 18.29
CA SER A 155 20.68 0.01 17.08
C SER A 155 20.25 1.37 16.55
N ALA A 156 19.06 1.85 16.92
CA ALA A 156 18.47 3.11 16.51
C ALA A 156 18.52 4.13 17.66
N ASN A 157 18.81 5.37 17.31
CA ASN A 157 18.84 6.53 18.18
C ASN A 157 17.47 7.23 18.26
N GLY A 158 16.50 6.86 17.43
CA GLY A 158 15.16 7.47 17.40
C GLY A 158 15.11 8.82 16.68
N SER A 159 16.18 9.19 15.97
CA SER A 159 16.26 10.38 15.11
C SER A 159 16.50 10.00 13.64
N GLU A 160 16.51 8.70 13.33
CA GLU A 160 16.72 8.19 11.99
C GLU A 160 15.58 8.59 11.06
N SER A 161 15.94 8.91 9.82
CA SER A 161 14.99 8.92 8.73
C SER A 161 14.41 7.52 8.50
N ILE A 162 13.24 7.45 7.86
CA ILE A 162 12.60 6.16 7.52
C ILE A 162 13.52 5.24 6.68
N PRO A 163 14.26 5.72 5.66
CA PRO A 163 15.30 4.95 4.98
C PRO A 163 16.34 4.31 5.90
N GLU A 164 16.87 5.08 6.85
CA GLU A 164 17.90 4.63 7.80
C GLU A 164 17.31 3.59 8.76
N MET A 165 16.11 3.84 9.29
CA MET A 165 15.41 2.89 10.15
C MET A 165 15.10 1.58 9.41
N LEU A 166 14.74 1.64 8.13
CA LEU A 166 14.59 0.45 7.29
C LEU A 166 15.92 -0.27 7.04
N ALA A 167 17.04 0.45 6.94
CA ALA A 167 18.36 -0.17 6.82
C ALA A 167 18.75 -0.92 8.10
N ILE A 168 18.49 -0.33 9.28
CA ILE A 168 18.66 -0.99 10.58
C ILE A 168 17.80 -2.26 10.65
N LEU A 169 16.52 -2.15 10.29
CA LEU A 169 15.60 -3.29 10.25
C LEU A 169 16.08 -4.38 9.29
N SER A 170 16.54 -4.01 8.09
CA SER A 170 17.03 -4.97 7.10
C SER A 170 18.24 -5.74 7.62
N ARG A 171 19.16 -5.04 8.30
CA ARG A 171 20.33 -5.65 8.93
C ARG A 171 19.92 -6.66 10.00
N TYR A 172 19.08 -6.24 10.94
CA TYR A 172 18.55 -7.12 12.00
C TYR A 172 17.90 -8.39 11.42
N LEU A 173 17.03 -8.25 10.41
CA LEU A 173 16.34 -9.40 9.82
C LEU A 173 17.28 -10.36 9.09
N ARG A 174 18.35 -9.85 8.47
CA ARG A 174 19.32 -10.67 7.73
C ARG A 174 20.28 -11.42 8.65
N GLU A 175 20.64 -10.83 9.78
CA GLU A 175 21.58 -11.42 10.75
C GLU A 175 20.91 -12.46 11.66
N GLN A 176 19.59 -12.39 11.85
CA GLN A 176 18.85 -13.38 12.62
C GLN A 176 18.47 -14.62 11.80
N GLU A 177 18.44 -15.77 12.46
CA GLU A 177 18.12 -17.08 11.87
C GLU A 177 16.99 -17.85 12.60
N GLU A 178 16.43 -17.27 13.66
CA GLU A 178 15.46 -17.96 14.54
C GLU A 178 13.99 -17.63 14.21
N HIS A 179 13.77 -16.56 13.46
CA HIS A 179 12.45 -16.02 13.17
C HIS A 179 12.23 -15.79 11.67
N SER A 180 10.97 -15.76 11.26
CA SER A 180 10.57 -15.38 9.92
C SER A 180 10.99 -13.95 9.63
N ARG A 181 11.55 -13.72 8.44
CA ARG A 181 11.94 -12.40 7.94
C ARG A 181 10.78 -11.64 7.29
N ILE A 182 9.55 -12.13 7.48
CA ILE A 182 8.32 -11.53 6.98
C ILE A 182 7.68 -10.72 8.10
N LEU A 183 7.57 -9.41 7.89
CA LEU A 183 6.94 -8.52 8.87
C LEU A 183 5.71 -7.84 8.30
N SER A 184 4.71 -7.59 9.14
CA SER A 184 3.57 -6.75 8.78
C SER A 184 4.04 -5.30 8.57
N LEU A 185 3.60 -4.69 7.47
CA LEU A 185 3.90 -3.28 7.19
C LEU A 185 3.33 -2.36 8.28
N THR A 186 2.08 -2.60 8.68
CA THR A 186 1.40 -1.83 9.73
C THR A 186 2.14 -1.96 11.05
N MET A 187 2.56 -3.18 11.40
CA MET A 187 3.27 -3.39 12.66
C MET A 187 4.66 -2.77 12.67
N THR A 188 5.37 -2.84 11.54
CA THR A 188 6.66 -2.17 11.38
C THR A 188 6.52 -0.67 11.62
N ALA A 189 5.49 -0.05 11.05
CA ALA A 189 5.21 1.37 11.24
C ALA A 189 4.86 1.72 12.70
N LEU A 190 4.09 0.87 13.39
CA LEU A 190 3.78 1.05 14.82
C LEU A 190 5.04 1.02 15.68
N ILE A 191 5.99 0.13 15.38
CA ILE A 191 7.28 0.05 16.08
C ILE A 191 8.13 1.28 15.80
N PHE A 192 8.23 1.71 14.54
CA PHE A 192 8.97 2.93 14.18
C PHE A 192 8.41 4.15 14.92
N ARG A 193 7.08 4.27 14.92
CA ARG A 193 6.36 5.30 15.66
C ARG A 193 6.68 5.26 17.16
N SER A 194 6.65 4.08 17.78
CA SER A 194 6.99 3.91 19.20
C SER A 194 8.40 4.41 19.52
N ILE A 195 9.36 4.08 18.65
CA ILE A 195 10.76 4.50 18.77
C ILE A 195 10.91 6.03 18.65
N TYR A 196 10.15 6.66 17.76
CA TYR A 196 10.15 8.13 17.61
C TYR A 196 9.43 8.85 18.76
N ALA A 197 8.33 8.27 19.26
CA ALA A 197 7.50 8.87 20.32
C ALA A 197 8.22 8.98 21.67
N ASP A 198 9.10 8.03 22.00
CA ASP A 198 9.88 8.05 23.25
C ASP A 198 10.88 9.22 23.35
N ARG A 199 11.05 9.99 22.27
CA ARG A 199 11.90 11.19 22.25
C ARG A 199 11.13 12.48 21.93
N SER A 200 9.80 12.48 21.83
CA SER A 200 9.09 13.68 21.38
C SER A 200 8.97 14.74 22.49
N GLU A 201 9.93 15.65 22.65
CA GLU A 201 10.01 16.99 22.01
C GLU A 201 10.22 17.08 20.48
N TYR A 202 10.48 15.98 19.77
CA TYR A 202 10.24 15.85 18.33
C TYR A 202 8.84 16.35 17.91
N ASN A 203 8.84 17.60 17.43
CA ASN A 203 7.69 18.26 16.87
C ASN A 203 7.20 17.51 15.64
N THR A 204 5.89 17.28 15.59
CA THR A 204 5.14 16.90 14.40
C THR A 204 5.48 17.78 13.17
N ASP A 205 6.05 18.97 13.41
CA ASP A 205 6.48 19.95 12.41
C ASP A 205 7.77 19.58 11.68
N GLU A 206 8.75 18.89 12.30
CA GLU A 206 9.97 18.45 11.59
C GLU A 206 9.68 17.31 10.62
N ILE A 207 8.83 16.37 11.02
CA ILE A 207 8.30 15.32 10.12
C ILE A 207 7.46 15.95 9.01
N GLN A 208 6.72 17.04 9.27
CA GLN A 208 5.98 17.78 8.23
C GLN A 208 6.91 18.55 7.28
N ALA A 209 8.02 19.12 7.77
CA ALA A 209 8.98 19.85 6.97
C ALA A 209 9.77 18.92 6.04
N GLU A 210 10.24 17.77 6.55
CA GLU A 210 10.85 16.73 5.71
C GLU A 210 9.85 16.13 4.72
N ASP A 211 8.58 15.93 5.11
CA ASP A 211 7.53 15.41 4.23
C ASP A 211 7.14 16.41 3.12
N GLN A 212 7.01 17.71 3.42
CA GLN A 212 6.80 18.72 2.37
C GLN A 212 7.99 18.83 1.43
N PHE A 213 9.21 18.65 1.94
CA PHE A 213 10.42 18.67 1.14
C PHE A 213 10.51 17.42 0.25
N ILE A 214 10.37 16.21 0.80
CA ILE A 214 10.42 14.95 0.05
C ILE A 214 9.25 14.82 -0.94
N VAL A 215 8.04 15.22 -0.56
CA VAL A 215 6.87 15.20 -1.45
C VAL A 215 6.94 16.31 -2.49
N GLY A 216 7.45 17.50 -2.13
CA GLY A 216 7.72 18.59 -3.05
C GLY A 216 8.76 18.18 -4.10
N ASP A 217 9.86 17.59 -3.66
CA ASP A 217 10.93 17.07 -4.51
C ASP A 217 10.42 15.92 -5.38
N ALA A 218 9.66 14.98 -4.82
CA ALA A 218 9.06 13.91 -5.61
C ALA A 218 8.10 14.46 -6.66
N LYS A 219 7.31 15.50 -6.34
CA LYS A 219 6.43 16.16 -7.31
C LYS A 219 7.22 16.83 -8.42
N SER A 220 8.23 17.63 -8.07
CA SER A 220 9.10 18.30 -9.03
C SER A 220 9.80 17.30 -9.93
N ILE A 221 10.36 16.22 -9.35
CA ILE A 221 11.06 15.18 -10.10
C ILE A 221 10.10 14.46 -11.07
N ILE A 222 8.87 14.12 -10.62
CA ILE A 222 7.85 13.53 -11.50
C ILE A 222 7.56 14.48 -12.67
N HIS A 223 7.30 15.75 -12.37
CA HIS A 223 6.99 16.77 -13.36
C HIS A 223 8.14 16.97 -14.37
N ASP A 224 9.36 17.14 -13.88
CA ASP A 224 10.56 17.37 -14.69
C ASP A 224 10.87 16.19 -15.62
N VAL A 225 10.72 14.96 -15.11
CA VAL A 225 10.89 13.75 -15.92
C VAL A 225 9.78 13.64 -16.98
N CYS A 226 8.53 13.93 -16.62
CA CYS A 226 7.42 14.00 -17.57
C CYS A 226 7.70 15.02 -18.69
N LEU A 227 8.11 16.24 -18.34
CA LEU A 227 8.48 17.28 -19.31
C LEU A 227 9.65 16.87 -20.21
N LYS A 228 10.70 16.27 -19.62
CA LYS A 228 11.89 15.82 -20.36
C LYS A 228 11.57 14.72 -21.36
N ILE A 229 10.75 13.75 -20.99
CA ILE A 229 10.36 12.66 -21.90
C ILE A 229 9.36 13.18 -22.93
N LYS A 230 8.39 14.02 -22.54
CA LYS A 230 7.44 14.65 -23.45
C LYS A 230 8.15 15.47 -24.53
N SER A 231 9.12 16.31 -24.16
CA SER A 231 9.91 17.10 -25.12
C SER A 231 10.78 16.21 -26.03
N GLY A 232 11.48 15.24 -25.46
CA GLY A 232 12.30 14.30 -26.23
C GLY A 232 11.49 13.44 -27.22
N MET A 233 10.28 13.03 -26.83
CA MET A 233 9.35 12.30 -27.69
C MET A 233 8.66 13.23 -28.70
N GLY A 234 8.29 14.45 -28.31
CA GLY A 234 7.73 15.46 -29.21
C GLY A 234 8.61 15.68 -30.44
N MET A 235 9.94 15.77 -30.24
CA MET A 235 10.89 15.88 -31.36
C MET A 235 10.98 14.62 -32.25
N LYS A 236 10.87 13.43 -31.66
CA LYS A 236 10.90 12.15 -32.39
C LYS A 236 9.59 11.81 -33.12
N TYR A 237 8.44 12.29 -32.63
CA TYR A 237 7.13 12.01 -33.20
C TYR A 237 6.65 13.10 -34.17
N ALA A 238 7.04 14.36 -33.97
CA ALA A 238 6.82 15.44 -34.94
C ALA A 238 7.48 15.14 -36.30
N SER A 239 8.62 14.45 -36.29
CA SER A 239 9.33 14.01 -37.50
C SER A 239 8.71 12.79 -38.19
N LYS A 240 7.80 12.05 -37.54
CA LYS A 240 7.17 10.82 -38.07
C LYS A 240 5.64 10.85 -38.21
N LYS A 241 4.97 11.99 -37.95
CA LYS A 241 3.50 12.20 -38.09
C LYS A 241 2.58 11.12 -37.47
N ASN A 242 3.01 10.43 -36.41
CA ASN A 242 2.24 9.31 -35.84
C ASN A 242 1.31 9.69 -34.66
N ILE A 243 1.57 10.83 -34.01
CA ILE A 243 0.82 11.38 -32.87
C ILE A 243 0.99 12.89 -32.93
N ASP A 244 -0.10 13.66 -32.81
CA ASP A 244 -0.04 15.10 -32.67
C ASP A 244 0.39 15.51 -31.25
N LEU A 245 0.91 16.73 -31.11
CA LEU A 245 1.46 17.20 -29.84
C LEU A 245 0.38 17.38 -28.76
N GLU A 246 -0.87 17.61 -29.14
CA GLU A 246 -1.99 17.77 -28.22
C GLU A 246 -2.34 16.43 -27.55
N THR A 247 -2.49 15.36 -28.35
CA THR A 247 -2.70 14.00 -27.85
C THR A 247 -1.54 13.53 -26.98
N LEU A 248 -0.30 13.84 -27.37
CA LEU A 248 0.88 13.52 -26.55
C LEU A 248 0.84 14.27 -25.21
N GLY A 249 0.38 15.52 -25.20
CA GLY A 249 0.16 16.29 -23.97
C GLY A 249 -0.79 15.59 -23.02
N LYS A 250 -1.97 15.21 -23.52
CA LYS A 250 -3.00 14.51 -22.75
C LYS A 250 -2.54 13.17 -22.19
N TYR A 251 -1.67 12.45 -22.91
CA TYR A 251 -1.05 11.23 -22.37
C TYR A 251 -0.19 11.53 -21.16
N PHE A 252 0.63 12.59 -21.21
CA PHE A 252 1.49 12.94 -20.10
C PHE A 252 0.70 13.48 -18.91
N ASP A 253 -0.41 14.18 -19.13
CA ASP A 253 -1.29 14.60 -18.03
C ASP A 253 -1.83 13.37 -17.26
N VAL A 254 -2.29 12.34 -17.98
CA VAL A 254 -2.78 11.09 -17.38
C VAL A 254 -1.65 10.27 -16.73
N ILE A 255 -0.46 10.24 -17.35
CA ILE A 255 0.71 9.55 -16.79
C ILE A 255 1.18 10.23 -15.51
N GLU A 256 1.24 11.56 -15.49
CA GLU A 256 1.67 12.35 -14.34
C GLU A 256 0.68 12.16 -13.18
N ASP A 257 -0.62 12.25 -13.44
CA ASP A 257 -1.65 11.94 -12.46
C ASP A 257 -1.55 10.50 -11.94
N ASN A 258 -1.32 9.52 -12.83
CA ASN A 258 -1.07 8.14 -12.41
C ASN A 258 0.13 8.02 -11.47
N LEU A 259 1.24 8.70 -11.79
CA LEU A 259 2.47 8.65 -10.99
C LEU A 259 2.27 9.36 -9.65
N TYR A 260 1.55 10.48 -9.61
CA TYR A 260 1.15 11.11 -8.35
C TYR A 260 0.28 10.16 -7.51
N GLN A 261 -0.73 9.53 -8.09
CA GLN A 261 -1.57 8.60 -7.35
C GLN A 261 -0.79 7.35 -6.90
N THR A 262 0.13 6.84 -7.72
CA THR A 262 0.84 5.58 -7.46
C THR A 262 2.05 5.73 -6.55
N ILE A 263 2.72 6.89 -6.61
CA ILE A 263 3.94 7.19 -5.84
C ILE A 263 3.59 8.03 -4.61
N ILE A 264 2.73 9.04 -4.74
CA ILE A 264 2.44 10.02 -3.68
C ILE A 264 1.25 9.60 -2.81
N ASN A 265 0.06 9.35 -3.38
CA ASN A 265 -1.17 9.22 -2.58
C ASN A 265 -1.50 7.78 -2.14
N ARG A 266 -1.37 6.78 -3.04
CA ARG A 266 -1.67 5.35 -2.81
C ARG A 266 -2.95 5.08 -1.99
N ASP A 267 -4.08 5.59 -2.45
CA ASP A 267 -5.40 5.31 -1.86
C ASP A 267 -5.92 3.87 -2.11
N GLY A 268 -5.14 3.02 -2.80
CA GLY A 268 -5.55 1.64 -3.09
C GLY A 268 -6.67 1.52 -4.13
N GLU A 269 -7.12 2.64 -4.70
CA GLU A 269 -8.02 2.64 -5.85
C GLU A 269 -7.30 2.13 -7.11
N LYS A 270 -8.03 1.34 -7.91
CA LYS A 270 -7.54 0.85 -9.21
C LYS A 270 -7.51 2.03 -10.18
N PHE A 271 -6.33 2.58 -10.46
CA PHE A 271 -6.16 3.59 -11.50
C PHE A 271 -6.48 3.01 -12.89
N SER A 272 -7.44 3.61 -13.58
CA SER A 272 -7.82 3.23 -14.95
C SER A 272 -7.36 4.29 -15.93
N PHE A 273 -6.34 3.96 -16.74
CA PHE A 273 -5.89 4.84 -17.82
C PHE A 273 -7.01 5.24 -18.77
N PHE A 274 -7.99 4.35 -19.01
CA PHE A 274 -9.13 4.66 -19.88
C PHE A 274 -10.06 5.72 -19.26
N GLU A 275 -10.39 5.60 -17.97
CA GLU A 275 -11.30 6.55 -17.32
C GLU A 275 -10.65 7.94 -17.23
N CYS A 276 -9.37 8.00 -16.85
CA CYS A 276 -8.63 9.27 -16.84
C CYS A 276 -8.46 9.85 -18.26
N MET A 277 -8.26 9.00 -19.28
CA MET A 277 -8.20 9.47 -20.67
C MET A 277 -9.52 10.11 -21.12
N LYS A 278 -10.67 9.56 -20.68
CA LYS A 278 -11.99 10.09 -21.02
C LYS A 278 -12.23 11.49 -20.43
N LEU A 279 -11.60 11.81 -19.29
CA LEU A 279 -11.66 13.14 -18.67
C LEU A 279 -10.90 14.17 -19.50
N VAL A 280 -9.71 13.82 -20.01
CA VAL A 280 -8.88 14.73 -20.81
C VAL A 280 -9.22 14.73 -22.31
N MET A 281 -9.91 13.69 -22.80
CA MET A 281 -10.42 13.55 -24.16
C MET A 281 -11.90 13.16 -24.17
N PRO A 282 -12.81 14.13 -23.93
CA PRO A 282 -14.25 13.88 -23.96
C PRO A 282 -14.67 13.44 -25.37
N GLY A 283 -15.04 12.16 -25.51
CA GLY A 283 -15.41 11.56 -26.80
C GLY A 283 -14.62 10.31 -27.19
N VAL A 284 -13.54 9.99 -26.48
CA VAL A 284 -12.82 8.72 -26.71
C VAL A 284 -13.67 7.55 -26.21
N GLU A 285 -14.10 6.71 -27.15
CA GLU A 285 -14.76 5.46 -26.83
C GLU A 285 -13.76 4.34 -26.48
N LYS A 286 -14.23 3.32 -25.77
CA LYS A 286 -13.37 2.23 -25.27
C LYS A 286 -12.70 1.44 -26.39
N GLU A 287 -13.38 1.25 -27.52
CA GLU A 287 -12.82 0.57 -28.68
C GLU A 287 -11.71 1.38 -29.34
N GLU A 288 -11.88 2.70 -29.45
CA GLU A 288 -10.85 3.60 -29.97
C GLU A 288 -9.64 3.63 -29.02
N TYR A 289 -9.87 3.73 -27.71
CA TYR A 289 -8.82 3.64 -26.70
C TYR A 289 -7.96 2.37 -26.87
N CYS A 290 -8.60 1.20 -26.97
CA CYS A 290 -7.91 -0.07 -27.14
C CYS A 290 -7.09 -0.14 -28.43
N LYS A 291 -7.63 0.37 -29.55
CA LYS A 291 -6.98 0.30 -30.87
C LYS A 291 -5.85 1.32 -31.04
N ARG A 292 -6.01 2.54 -30.51
CA ARG A 292 -5.13 3.67 -30.82
C ARG A 292 -4.28 4.18 -29.66
N HIS A 293 -4.77 4.09 -28.42
CA HIS A 293 -4.18 4.82 -27.29
C HIS A 293 -3.48 3.90 -26.28
N LYS A 294 -4.09 2.76 -25.94
CA LYS A 294 -3.67 1.86 -24.85
C LYS A 294 -2.18 1.48 -24.90
N SER A 295 -1.72 0.91 -26.01
CA SER A 295 -0.34 0.44 -26.15
C SER A 295 0.67 1.58 -26.04
N ARG A 296 0.32 2.77 -26.50
CA ARG A 296 1.17 3.97 -26.50
C ARG A 296 1.29 4.55 -25.10
N ILE A 297 0.17 4.75 -24.40
CA ILE A 297 0.19 5.30 -23.05
C ILE A 297 0.87 4.34 -22.06
N GLU A 298 0.61 3.03 -22.16
CA GLU A 298 1.25 2.04 -21.28
C GLU A 298 2.77 1.95 -21.52
N TYR A 299 3.21 2.10 -22.78
CA TYR A 299 4.63 2.17 -23.10
C TYR A 299 5.27 3.44 -22.54
N LEU A 300 4.66 4.61 -22.78
CA LEU A 300 5.14 5.90 -22.28
C LEU A 300 5.16 5.92 -20.75
N HIS A 301 4.10 5.44 -20.09
CA HIS A 301 4.05 5.28 -18.65
C HIS A 301 5.24 4.47 -18.14
N ARG A 302 5.54 3.31 -18.75
CA ARG A 302 6.63 2.43 -18.31
C ARG A 302 8.00 3.09 -18.39
N ILE A 303 8.29 3.82 -19.47
CA ILE A 303 9.58 4.52 -19.62
C ILE A 303 9.68 5.72 -18.67
N THR A 304 8.57 6.43 -18.45
CA THR A 304 8.49 7.56 -17.53
C THR A 304 8.66 7.11 -16.10
N GLN A 305 7.92 6.09 -15.68
CA GLN A 305 8.04 5.48 -14.35
C GLN A 305 9.46 5.03 -14.06
N LYS A 306 10.12 4.34 -15.02
CA LYS A 306 11.51 3.90 -14.86
C LYS A 306 12.48 5.09 -14.69
N SER A 307 12.23 6.19 -15.39
CA SER A 307 13.07 7.39 -15.33
C SER A 307 12.83 8.18 -14.05
N VAL A 308 11.58 8.32 -13.60
CA VAL A 308 11.20 8.93 -12.33
C VAL A 308 11.89 8.20 -11.17
N ILE A 309 11.78 6.87 -11.14
CA ILE A 309 12.46 6.06 -10.11
C ILE A 309 13.99 6.28 -10.15
N LYS A 310 14.58 6.44 -11.34
CA LYS A 310 16.02 6.69 -11.48
C LYS A 310 16.43 8.06 -10.95
N GLU A 311 15.64 9.11 -11.18
CA GLU A 311 15.98 10.46 -10.68
C GLU A 311 15.65 10.64 -9.20
N LEU A 312 14.60 10.01 -8.70
CA LEU A 312 14.34 9.95 -7.25
C LEU A 312 15.54 9.35 -6.50
N LYS A 313 16.18 8.30 -7.06
CA LYS A 313 17.38 7.68 -6.50
C LYS A 313 18.63 8.56 -6.46
N LYS A 314 18.69 9.69 -7.17
CA LYS A 314 19.87 10.58 -7.17
C LYS A 314 19.76 11.71 -6.15
N ASN A 315 18.55 11.99 -5.69
CA ASN A 315 18.24 13.12 -4.80
C ASN A 315 17.96 12.65 -3.36
N ILE A 316 18.20 11.36 -3.09
CA ILE A 316 18.18 10.70 -1.77
C ILE A 316 19.56 10.06 -1.59
#